data_AF-A0AA43QXD0-F1
#
_entry.id   AF-A0AA43QXD0-F1
#
_cell.length_a   1.000
_cell.length_b   1.000
_cell.length_c   1.000
_cell.angle_alpha   90.00
_cell.angle_beta   90.00
_cell.angle_gamma   90.00
#
_symmetry.space_group_name_H-M   'P 1'
#
loop_
_entity.id
_entity.type
_entity.pdbx_description
1 polymer ?
#
loop_
_entity_poly.entity_id
_entity_poly.type
_entity_poly.pdbx_seq_one_letter_code
_entity_poly.pdbx_strand_id
1 'polypeptide(L)'
;MLDKAFHEAATRDNLWQQLLNEKALLDTLKQNVEGKDHLNSLKDKINTKLNELFPNNELTNHGLANNHDLTITVIELADSIKQFKEEFDLLEAKQNYLKQFSLVNEKLSEIENSVNKEHYKEIKDKLVSVKESADAIASGNTKISYDIAAQELSRVLAEALEKIKAIDQELSSPEGMERLYWAKLKEAKNYADSDLNSDQEIYSYEKNQLKQAIQAIENEVTTTTPEDQKKEGFFQDKIDKLNKALDQAKETKQEKDISLSEFDELALRANELDKRIGDSKYYSYYKNELKWLISDDFEPRNRKKFSSWTQNARKQKIDSLRNKLIHHEAILERALLLISKYLELKKEAEAFLQELSKNVIYSDIQIALEKQIFNSEEEIKNRNYTDYGVQIPILEKALELSKQDKKAIDMK
;
A
#
# COMPACT_ATOMS: atom_id res chain seq x y z
N MET A 1 -12.25 -45.85 -72.39
CA MET A 1 -11.39 -44.69 -72.02
C MET A 1 -12.18 -43.39 -71.87
N LEU A 2 -13.21 -43.12 -72.70
CA LEU A 2 -14.06 -41.93 -72.58
C LEU A 2 -14.87 -41.83 -71.26
N ASP A 3 -15.40 -42.94 -70.74
CA ASP A 3 -16.18 -42.93 -69.49
C ASP A 3 -15.41 -42.49 -68.24
N LYS A 4 -14.13 -42.90 -68.13
CA LYS A 4 -13.30 -42.62 -66.95
C LYS A 4 -12.94 -41.13 -66.84
N ALA A 5 -12.56 -40.52 -67.96
CA ALA A 5 -12.24 -39.09 -68.02
C ALA A 5 -13.47 -38.21 -67.74
N PHE A 6 -14.65 -38.63 -68.21
CA PHE A 6 -15.91 -37.95 -67.91
C PHE A 6 -16.27 -38.03 -66.42
N HIS A 7 -16.10 -39.21 -65.80
CA HIS A 7 -16.33 -39.39 -64.36
C HIS A 7 -15.33 -38.60 -63.50
N GLU A 8 -14.05 -38.55 -63.89
CA GLU A 8 -13.02 -37.77 -63.21
C GLU A 8 -13.32 -36.26 -63.27
N ALA A 9 -13.79 -35.76 -64.41
CA ALA A 9 -14.20 -34.36 -64.57
C ALA A 9 -15.44 -34.00 -63.73
N ALA A 10 -16.49 -34.83 -63.77
CA ALA A 10 -17.70 -34.60 -62.98
C ALA A 10 -17.42 -34.62 -61.46
N THR A 11 -16.51 -35.51 -61.01
CA THR A 11 -16.07 -35.56 -59.61
C THR A 11 -15.34 -34.27 -59.21
N ARG A 12 -14.46 -33.78 -60.08
CA ARG A 12 -13.73 -32.52 -59.86
C ARG A 12 -14.67 -31.33 -59.69
N ASP A 13 -15.68 -31.22 -60.55
CA ASP A 13 -16.64 -30.12 -60.52
C ASP A 13 -17.49 -30.14 -59.24
N ASN A 14 -17.85 -31.33 -58.74
CA ASN A 14 -18.56 -31.47 -57.46
C ASN A 14 -17.69 -31.03 -56.27
N LEU A 15 -16.44 -31.51 -56.19
CA LEU A 15 -15.48 -31.10 -55.16
C LEU A 15 -15.24 -29.59 -55.18
N TRP A 16 -15.22 -28.99 -56.37
CA TRP A 16 -15.09 -27.55 -56.52
C TRP A 16 -16.27 -26.78 -55.93
N GLN A 17 -17.50 -27.21 -56.21
CA GLN A 17 -18.69 -26.60 -55.60
C GLN A 17 -18.70 -26.74 -54.09
N GLN A 18 -18.24 -27.87 -53.55
CA GLN A 18 -18.08 -28.06 -52.10
C GLN A 18 -17.07 -27.06 -51.52
N LEU A 19 -15.92 -26.88 -52.17
CA LEU A 19 -14.91 -25.90 -51.75
C LEU A 19 -15.48 -24.47 -51.70
N LEU A 20 -16.25 -24.07 -52.71
CA LEU A 20 -16.92 -22.75 -52.75
C LEU A 20 -17.94 -22.59 -51.61
N ASN A 21 -18.70 -23.63 -51.30
CA ASN A 21 -19.66 -23.60 -50.18
C ASN A 21 -18.95 -23.45 -48.83
N GLU A 22 -17.87 -24.20 -48.61
CA GLU A 22 -17.07 -24.09 -47.38
C GLU A 22 -16.41 -22.71 -47.26
N LYS A 23 -15.89 -22.15 -48.36
CA LYS A 23 -15.40 -20.76 -48.38
C LYS A 23 -16.46 -19.77 -47.91
N ALA A 24 -17.70 -19.89 -48.40
CA ALA A 24 -18.80 -19.01 -48.00
C ALA A 24 -19.12 -19.13 -46.49
N LEU A 25 -19.02 -20.34 -45.92
CA LEU A 25 -19.16 -20.54 -44.47
C LEU A 25 -18.02 -19.87 -43.70
N LEU A 26 -16.79 -19.96 -44.19
CA LEU A 26 -15.63 -19.31 -43.58
C LEU A 26 -15.74 -17.77 -43.64
N ASP A 27 -16.19 -17.22 -44.78
CA ASP A 27 -16.47 -15.79 -44.93
C ASP A 27 -17.58 -15.31 -43.98
N THR A 28 -18.60 -16.14 -43.75
CA THR A 28 -19.66 -15.84 -42.76
C THR A 28 -19.10 -15.80 -41.34
N LEU A 29 -18.23 -16.74 -40.97
CA LEU A 29 -17.55 -16.71 -39.67
C LEU A 29 -16.67 -15.47 -39.52
N LYS A 30 -15.96 -15.07 -40.58
CA LYS A 30 -15.17 -13.84 -40.60
C LYS A 30 -16.02 -12.62 -40.28
N GLN A 31 -17.20 -12.50 -40.91
CA GLN A 31 -18.12 -11.39 -40.64
C GLN A 31 -18.63 -11.41 -39.19
N ASN A 32 -18.89 -12.60 -38.62
CA ASN A 32 -19.36 -12.73 -37.24
C ASN A 32 -18.32 -12.35 -36.17
N VAL A 33 -17.03 -12.39 -36.51
CA VAL A 33 -15.93 -11.96 -35.63
C VAL A 33 -15.45 -10.54 -35.90
N GLU A 34 -15.91 -9.92 -36.99
CA GLU A 34 -15.45 -8.60 -37.39
C GLU A 34 -15.95 -7.52 -36.42
N GLY A 35 -15.03 -6.62 -36.02
CA GLY A 35 -15.33 -5.55 -35.06
C GLY A 35 -15.49 -5.98 -33.60
N LYS A 36 -15.23 -7.26 -33.27
CA LYS A 36 -15.30 -7.78 -31.90
C LYS A 36 -13.90 -8.05 -31.35
N ASP A 37 -13.42 -7.17 -30.48
CA ASP A 37 -12.04 -7.21 -29.98
C ASP A 37 -11.67 -8.52 -29.28
N HIS A 38 -12.61 -9.13 -28.54
CA HIS A 38 -12.39 -10.42 -27.86
C HIS A 38 -12.22 -11.60 -28.83
N LEU A 39 -12.51 -11.43 -30.12
CA LEU A 39 -12.40 -12.46 -31.16
C LEU A 39 -11.25 -12.20 -32.15
N ASN A 40 -10.39 -11.21 -31.91
CA ASN A 40 -9.31 -10.85 -32.85
C ASN A 40 -8.38 -12.02 -33.18
N SER A 41 -8.06 -12.89 -32.20
CA SER A 41 -7.25 -14.09 -32.47
C SER A 41 -7.92 -15.07 -33.44
N LEU A 42 -9.24 -15.26 -33.30
CA LEU A 42 -10.01 -16.12 -34.20
C LEU A 42 -10.13 -15.46 -35.60
N LYS A 43 -10.31 -14.14 -35.65
CA LYS A 43 -10.28 -13.36 -36.89
C LYS A 43 -8.97 -13.56 -37.65
N ASP A 44 -7.84 -13.51 -36.96
CA ASP A 44 -6.53 -13.71 -37.58
C ASP A 44 -6.35 -15.14 -38.11
N LYS A 45 -6.78 -16.16 -37.35
CA LYS A 45 -6.79 -17.56 -37.81
C LYS A 45 -7.64 -17.74 -39.07
N ILE A 46 -8.83 -17.16 -39.10
CA ILE A 46 -9.73 -17.19 -40.26
C ILE A 46 -9.09 -16.49 -41.46
N ASN A 47 -8.50 -15.30 -41.27
CA ASN A 47 -7.82 -14.57 -42.33
C ASN A 47 -6.61 -15.32 -42.89
N THR A 48 -5.81 -15.93 -42.02
CA THR A 48 -4.69 -16.79 -42.43
C THR A 48 -5.20 -17.95 -43.28
N LYS A 49 -6.23 -18.67 -42.83
CA LYS A 49 -6.79 -19.80 -43.59
C LYS A 49 -7.36 -19.36 -44.94
N LEU A 50 -8.02 -18.19 -44.99
CA LEU A 50 -8.48 -17.59 -46.25
C LEU A 50 -7.31 -17.25 -47.17
N ASN A 51 -6.24 -16.64 -46.67
CA ASN A 51 -5.08 -16.26 -47.48
C ASN A 51 -4.25 -17.46 -47.97
N GLU A 52 -4.17 -18.53 -47.15
CA GLU A 52 -3.52 -19.79 -47.52
C GLU A 52 -4.22 -20.48 -48.71
N LEU A 53 -5.55 -20.53 -48.67
CA LEU A 53 -6.34 -21.25 -49.67
C LEU A 53 -6.80 -20.37 -50.85
N PHE A 54 -6.92 -19.06 -50.65
CA PHE A 54 -7.47 -18.09 -51.60
C PHE A 54 -6.65 -16.78 -51.61
N PRO A 55 -5.38 -16.81 -52.03
CA PRO A 55 -4.54 -15.61 -52.10
C PRO A 55 -5.18 -14.56 -53.03
N ASN A 56 -5.14 -13.29 -52.62
CA ASN A 56 -5.79 -12.17 -53.32
C ASN A 56 -7.31 -12.34 -53.54
N ASN A 57 -7.99 -13.18 -52.75
CA ASN A 57 -9.38 -13.60 -52.97
C ASN A 57 -9.62 -14.31 -54.32
N GLU A 58 -8.56 -14.79 -54.97
CA GLU A 58 -8.64 -15.52 -56.23
C GLU A 58 -8.36 -17.02 -56.01
N LEU A 59 -9.09 -17.85 -56.74
CA LEU A 59 -8.89 -19.30 -56.75
C LEU A 59 -7.64 -19.64 -57.56
N THR A 60 -6.54 -19.92 -56.86
CA THR A 60 -5.24 -20.18 -57.51
C THR A 60 -5.13 -21.54 -58.18
N ASN A 61 -6.05 -22.49 -57.93
CA ASN A 61 -5.93 -23.88 -58.39
C ASN A 61 -7.11 -24.39 -59.26
N HIS A 62 -7.71 -23.55 -60.09
CA HIS A 62 -8.88 -23.92 -60.91
C HIS A 62 -8.60 -24.98 -62.00
N GLY A 63 -7.34 -25.28 -62.34
CA GLY A 63 -7.02 -26.11 -63.52
C GLY A 63 -5.98 -27.21 -63.36
N LEU A 64 -5.27 -27.31 -62.22
CA LEU A 64 -4.10 -28.19 -62.09
C LEU A 64 -4.19 -29.20 -60.93
N ALA A 65 -5.08 -28.97 -59.95
CA ALA A 65 -5.27 -29.90 -58.85
C ALA A 65 -6.05 -31.15 -59.32
N ASN A 66 -5.52 -32.32 -59.01
CA ASN A 66 -6.22 -33.58 -59.25
C ASN A 66 -7.35 -33.76 -58.20
N ASN A 67 -8.23 -34.73 -58.41
CA ASN A 67 -9.36 -34.99 -57.50
C ASN A 67 -8.90 -35.32 -56.06
N HIS A 68 -7.71 -35.90 -55.89
CA HIS A 68 -7.17 -36.23 -54.57
C HIS A 68 -6.81 -34.98 -53.78
N ASP A 69 -6.09 -34.03 -54.37
CA ASP A 69 -5.68 -32.78 -53.72
C ASP A 69 -6.89 -31.90 -53.37
N LEU A 70 -7.90 -31.84 -54.25
CA LEU A 70 -9.15 -31.13 -53.98
C LEU A 70 -9.93 -31.77 -52.82
N THR A 71 -9.98 -33.10 -52.77
CA THR A 71 -10.64 -33.83 -51.68
C THR A 71 -9.98 -33.50 -50.34
N ILE A 72 -8.64 -33.53 -50.28
CA ILE A 72 -7.87 -33.17 -49.08
C ILE A 72 -8.20 -31.73 -48.65
N THR A 73 -8.14 -30.79 -49.60
CA THR A 73 -8.38 -29.36 -49.33
C THR A 73 -9.78 -29.10 -48.76
N VAL A 74 -10.82 -29.73 -49.34
CA VAL A 74 -12.20 -29.58 -48.85
C VAL A 74 -12.34 -30.12 -47.43
N ILE A 75 -11.76 -31.29 -47.13
CA ILE A 75 -11.80 -31.89 -45.80
C ILE A 75 -11.09 -31.00 -44.78
N GLU A 76 -9.87 -30.54 -45.09
CA GLU A 76 -9.11 -29.66 -44.21
C GLU A 76 -9.83 -28.33 -43.92
N LEU A 77 -10.48 -27.74 -44.93
CA LEU A 77 -11.25 -26.52 -44.75
C LEU A 77 -12.50 -26.76 -43.89
N ALA A 78 -13.26 -27.82 -44.16
CA ALA A 78 -14.44 -28.18 -43.36
C ALA A 78 -14.07 -28.43 -41.88
N ASP A 79 -12.96 -29.14 -41.63
CA ASP A 79 -12.44 -29.38 -40.29
C ASP A 79 -12.02 -28.07 -39.61
N SER A 80 -11.36 -27.16 -40.33
CA SER A 80 -10.98 -25.84 -39.81
C SER A 80 -12.21 -25.00 -39.46
N ILE A 81 -13.23 -24.98 -40.32
CA ILE A 81 -14.49 -24.26 -40.08
C ILE A 81 -15.20 -24.79 -38.83
N LYS A 82 -15.20 -26.11 -38.63
CA LYS A 82 -15.76 -26.73 -37.43
C LYS A 82 -15.02 -26.27 -36.17
N GLN A 83 -13.68 -26.32 -36.18
CA GLN A 83 -12.85 -25.83 -35.06
C GLN A 83 -13.08 -24.35 -34.78
N PHE A 84 -13.16 -23.52 -35.82
CA PHE A 84 -13.43 -22.08 -35.67
C PHE A 84 -14.82 -21.79 -35.10
N LYS A 85 -15.84 -22.58 -35.44
CA LYS A 85 -17.18 -22.48 -34.83
C LYS A 85 -17.14 -22.84 -33.34
N GLU A 86 -16.48 -23.93 -32.99
CA GLU A 86 -16.33 -24.35 -31.59
C GLU A 86 -15.56 -23.30 -30.77
N GLU A 87 -14.50 -22.72 -31.33
CA GLU A 87 -13.73 -21.63 -30.72
C GLU A 87 -14.57 -20.34 -30.60
N PHE A 88 -15.33 -19.97 -31.64
CA PHE A 88 -16.25 -18.83 -31.61
C PHE A 88 -17.26 -18.95 -30.46
N ASP A 89 -17.96 -20.08 -30.40
CA ASP A 89 -18.99 -20.31 -29.39
C ASP A 89 -18.41 -20.29 -27.96
N LEU A 90 -17.20 -20.84 -27.78
CA LEU A 90 -16.48 -20.81 -26.52
C LEU A 90 -16.12 -19.37 -26.11
N LEU A 91 -15.57 -18.58 -27.03
CA LEU A 91 -15.14 -17.21 -26.76
C LEU A 91 -16.33 -16.29 -26.47
N GLU A 92 -17.45 -16.44 -27.19
CA GLU A 92 -18.68 -15.70 -26.90
C GLU A 92 -19.26 -16.06 -25.53
N ALA A 93 -19.33 -17.35 -25.19
CA ALA A 93 -19.79 -17.80 -23.88
C ALA A 93 -18.90 -17.24 -22.75
N LYS A 94 -17.57 -17.29 -22.94
CA LYS A 94 -16.60 -16.70 -22.01
C LYS A 94 -16.79 -15.18 -21.85
N GLN A 95 -17.00 -14.46 -22.95
CA GLN A 95 -17.22 -13.02 -22.91
C GLN A 95 -18.51 -12.67 -22.16
N ASN A 96 -19.57 -13.44 -22.35
CA ASN A 96 -20.81 -13.27 -21.61
C ASN A 96 -20.62 -13.51 -20.10
N TYR A 97 -19.92 -14.58 -19.72
CA TYR A 97 -19.55 -14.85 -18.33
C TYR A 97 -18.80 -13.66 -17.71
N LEU A 98 -17.74 -13.17 -18.36
CA LEU A 98 -16.95 -12.03 -17.86
C LEU A 98 -17.79 -10.77 -17.67
N LYS A 99 -18.74 -10.52 -18.57
CA LYS A 99 -19.69 -9.40 -18.45
C LYS A 99 -20.55 -9.54 -17.19
N GLN A 100 -21.15 -10.71 -16.95
CA GLN A 100 -21.97 -10.95 -15.76
C GLN A 100 -21.15 -10.87 -14.47
N PHE A 101 -19.93 -11.43 -14.49
CA PHE A 101 -19.01 -11.37 -13.37
C PHE A 101 -18.64 -9.93 -13.01
N SER A 102 -18.41 -9.08 -14.02
CA SER A 102 -18.15 -7.65 -13.83
C SER A 102 -19.34 -6.94 -13.17
N LEU A 103 -20.56 -7.19 -13.61
CA LEU A 103 -21.77 -6.58 -13.03
C LEU A 103 -21.97 -6.98 -11.56
N VAL A 104 -21.67 -8.24 -11.21
CA VAL A 104 -21.70 -8.69 -9.81
C VAL A 104 -20.62 -7.98 -8.97
N ASN A 105 -19.40 -7.81 -9.49
CA ASN A 105 -18.35 -7.06 -8.79
C ASN A 105 -18.72 -5.58 -8.57
N GLU A 106 -19.29 -4.93 -9.59
CA GLU A 106 -19.80 -3.57 -9.48
C GLU A 106 -20.84 -3.47 -8.36
N LYS A 107 -21.81 -4.39 -8.35
CA LYS A 107 -22.85 -4.40 -7.32
C LYS A 107 -22.32 -4.67 -5.91
N LEU A 108 -21.33 -5.56 -5.77
CA LEU A 108 -20.65 -5.78 -4.49
C LEU A 108 -19.94 -4.51 -4.00
N SER A 109 -19.29 -3.78 -4.89
CA SER A 109 -18.65 -2.49 -4.57
C SER A 109 -19.66 -1.42 -4.16
N GLU A 110 -20.80 -1.32 -4.84
CA GLU A 110 -21.89 -0.41 -4.45
C GLU A 110 -22.42 -0.73 -3.05
N ILE A 111 -22.63 -2.02 -2.74
CA ILE A 111 -23.09 -2.44 -1.41
C ILE A 111 -22.06 -2.08 -0.33
N GLU A 112 -20.78 -2.31 -0.58
CA GLU A 112 -19.71 -2.03 0.39
C GLU A 112 -19.60 -0.55 0.75
N ASN A 113 -19.82 0.31 -0.26
CA ASN A 113 -19.76 1.76 -0.11
C ASN A 113 -21.08 2.39 0.37
N SER A 114 -22.16 1.61 0.49
CA SER A 114 -23.44 2.12 0.94
C SER A 114 -23.49 2.39 2.44
N VAL A 115 -24.16 3.47 2.83
CA VAL A 115 -24.50 3.77 4.24
C VAL A 115 -25.36 2.68 4.88
N ASN A 116 -26.09 1.92 4.05
CA ASN A 116 -27.00 0.85 4.47
C ASN A 116 -26.36 -0.54 4.40
N LYS A 117 -25.04 -0.65 4.22
CA LYS A 117 -24.33 -1.93 3.99
C LYS A 117 -24.69 -3.07 4.95
N GLU A 118 -24.99 -2.76 6.21
CA GLU A 118 -25.38 -3.79 7.19
C GLU A 118 -26.75 -4.43 6.86
N HIS A 119 -27.67 -3.68 6.25
CA HIS A 119 -28.97 -4.18 5.80
C HIS A 119 -28.85 -5.05 4.55
N TYR A 120 -27.81 -4.85 3.74
CA TYR A 120 -27.54 -5.66 2.56
C TYR A 120 -26.64 -6.87 2.83
N LYS A 121 -26.27 -7.15 4.08
CA LYS A 121 -25.29 -8.19 4.44
C LYS A 121 -25.62 -9.55 3.86
N GLU A 122 -26.86 -10.02 4.01
CA GLU A 122 -27.29 -11.31 3.43
C GLU A 122 -27.22 -11.34 1.90
N ILE A 123 -27.45 -10.20 1.26
CA ILE A 123 -27.38 -10.06 -0.20
C ILE A 123 -25.92 -10.10 -0.65
N LYS A 124 -25.04 -9.38 0.06
CA LYS A 124 -23.60 -9.40 -0.15
C LYS A 124 -23.05 -10.82 -0.05
N ASP A 125 -23.38 -11.53 1.03
CA ASP A 125 -22.88 -12.89 1.27
C ASP A 125 -23.32 -13.85 0.15
N LYS A 126 -24.57 -13.72 -0.34
CA LYS A 126 -25.06 -14.49 -1.49
C LYS A 126 -24.35 -14.15 -2.79
N LEU A 127 -24.10 -12.86 -3.05
CA LEU A 127 -23.37 -12.41 -4.23
C LEU A 127 -21.91 -12.87 -4.22
N VAL A 128 -21.25 -12.88 -3.06
CA VAL A 128 -19.89 -13.44 -2.91
C VAL A 128 -19.91 -14.95 -3.17
N SER A 129 -20.84 -15.67 -2.55
CA SER A 129 -20.94 -17.12 -2.71
C SER A 129 -21.22 -17.55 -4.15
N VAL A 130 -22.16 -16.90 -4.86
CA VAL A 130 -22.42 -17.23 -6.27
C VAL A 130 -21.24 -16.89 -7.16
N LYS A 131 -20.49 -15.83 -6.85
CA LYS A 131 -19.29 -15.45 -7.60
C LYS A 131 -18.22 -16.52 -7.51
N GLU A 132 -17.96 -17.04 -6.31
CA GLU A 132 -17.01 -18.13 -6.08
C GLU A 132 -17.45 -19.43 -6.78
N SER A 133 -18.74 -19.78 -6.68
CA SER A 133 -19.32 -20.94 -7.39
C SER A 133 -19.19 -20.82 -8.90
N ALA A 134 -19.55 -19.66 -9.46
CA ALA A 134 -19.50 -19.40 -10.89
C ALA A 134 -18.07 -19.44 -11.43
N ASP A 135 -17.09 -18.93 -10.68
CA ASP A 135 -15.67 -19.01 -11.06
C ASP A 135 -15.16 -20.45 -11.06
N ALA A 136 -15.55 -21.24 -10.05
CA ALA A 136 -15.26 -22.67 -10.01
C ALA A 136 -15.88 -23.43 -11.19
N ILE A 137 -17.12 -23.11 -11.59
CA ILE A 137 -17.77 -23.70 -12.77
C ILE A 137 -17.03 -23.29 -14.05
N ALA A 138 -16.71 -22.00 -14.20
CA ALA A 138 -16.03 -21.43 -15.37
C ALA A 138 -14.62 -22.01 -15.57
N SER A 139 -13.97 -22.49 -14.51
CA SER A 139 -12.67 -23.19 -14.58
C SER A 139 -12.68 -24.42 -15.49
N GLY A 140 -13.85 -25.02 -15.73
CA GLY A 140 -14.01 -26.11 -16.70
C GLY A 140 -13.67 -25.71 -18.15
N ASN A 141 -13.60 -24.41 -18.45
CA ASN A 141 -13.17 -23.83 -19.73
C ASN A 141 -13.86 -24.43 -20.97
N THR A 142 -15.15 -24.75 -20.82
CA THR A 142 -16.02 -25.18 -21.92
C THR A 142 -17.14 -24.16 -22.12
N LYS A 143 -17.76 -24.16 -23.31
CA LYS A 143 -18.93 -23.34 -23.59
C LYS A 143 -20.03 -23.56 -22.54
N ILE A 144 -20.32 -24.82 -22.22
CA ILE A 144 -21.35 -25.21 -21.25
C ILE A 144 -21.02 -24.67 -19.85
N SER A 145 -19.75 -24.80 -19.42
CA SER A 145 -19.28 -24.23 -18.16
C SER A 145 -19.51 -22.72 -18.08
N TYR A 146 -19.10 -21.97 -19.10
CA TYR A 146 -19.31 -20.51 -19.12
C TYR A 146 -20.79 -20.13 -19.18
N ASP A 147 -21.60 -20.84 -19.98
CA ASP A 147 -23.04 -20.58 -20.08
C ASP A 147 -23.74 -20.79 -18.72
N ILE A 148 -23.43 -21.88 -18.00
CA ILE A 148 -23.98 -22.15 -16.67
C ILE A 148 -23.52 -21.08 -15.66
N ALA A 149 -22.23 -20.77 -15.63
CA ALA A 149 -21.69 -19.77 -14.72
C ALA A 149 -22.32 -18.38 -14.95
N ALA A 150 -22.47 -17.97 -16.22
CA ALA A 150 -23.11 -16.71 -16.57
C ALA A 150 -24.59 -16.67 -16.14
N GLN A 151 -25.35 -17.75 -16.37
CA GLN A 151 -26.75 -17.83 -15.97
C GLN A 151 -26.93 -17.76 -14.46
N GLU A 152 -26.05 -18.43 -13.69
CA GLU A 152 -26.12 -18.43 -12.24
C GLU A 152 -25.86 -17.03 -11.67
N LEU A 153 -24.83 -16.34 -12.18
CA LEU A 153 -24.53 -14.95 -11.85
C LEU A 153 -25.71 -14.04 -12.17
N SER A 154 -26.27 -14.11 -13.38
CA SER A 154 -27.40 -13.27 -13.79
C SER A 154 -28.63 -13.48 -12.90
N ARG A 155 -28.96 -14.74 -12.58
CA ARG A 155 -30.12 -15.06 -11.74
C ARG A 155 -29.97 -14.46 -10.34
N VAL A 156 -28.83 -14.71 -9.68
CA VAL A 156 -28.61 -14.22 -8.32
C VAL A 156 -28.49 -12.69 -8.29
N LEU A 157 -27.88 -12.08 -9.31
CA LEU A 157 -27.85 -10.62 -9.44
C LEU A 157 -29.26 -10.04 -9.55
N ALA A 158 -30.14 -10.62 -10.37
CA ALA A 158 -31.53 -10.15 -10.50
C ALA A 158 -32.30 -10.26 -9.18
N GLU A 159 -32.16 -11.38 -8.46
CA GLU A 159 -32.75 -11.55 -7.12
C GLU A 159 -32.19 -10.54 -6.11
N ALA A 160 -30.90 -10.25 -6.17
CA ALA A 160 -30.25 -9.26 -5.32
C ALA A 160 -30.81 -7.85 -5.60
N LEU A 161 -30.98 -7.47 -6.86
CA LEU A 161 -31.51 -6.16 -7.24
C LEU A 161 -32.94 -5.93 -6.73
N GLU A 162 -33.83 -6.92 -6.86
CA GLU A 162 -35.19 -6.81 -6.33
C GLU A 162 -35.23 -6.72 -4.81
N LYS A 163 -34.38 -7.48 -4.11
CA LYS A 163 -34.28 -7.39 -2.64
C LYS A 163 -33.72 -6.06 -2.17
N ILE A 164 -32.69 -5.55 -2.85
CA ILE A 164 -32.13 -4.22 -2.56
C ILE A 164 -33.22 -3.17 -2.75
N LYS A 165 -33.98 -3.23 -3.85
CA LYS A 165 -35.10 -2.31 -4.09
C LYS A 165 -36.15 -2.37 -2.98
N ALA A 166 -36.50 -3.57 -2.50
CA ALA A 166 -37.45 -3.72 -1.40
C ALA A 166 -36.91 -3.15 -0.08
N ILE A 167 -35.62 -3.40 0.22
CA ILE A 167 -34.94 -2.81 1.38
C ILE A 167 -34.90 -1.28 1.24
N ASP A 168 -34.54 -0.75 0.07
CA ASP A 168 -34.50 0.69 -0.17
C ASP A 168 -35.86 1.33 0.02
N GLN A 169 -36.93 0.66 -0.39
CA GLN A 169 -38.31 1.11 -0.14
C GLN A 169 -38.67 1.09 1.35
N GLU A 170 -38.31 0.02 2.07
CA GLU A 170 -38.51 -0.05 3.53
C GLU A 170 -37.72 1.06 4.23
N LEU A 171 -36.45 1.22 3.87
CA LEU A 171 -35.54 2.20 4.46
C LEU A 171 -35.92 3.63 4.09
N SER A 172 -36.57 3.86 2.95
CA SER A 172 -37.10 5.19 2.59
C SER A 172 -38.39 5.56 3.31
N SER A 173 -39.02 4.61 4.02
CA SER A 173 -40.19 4.91 4.86
C SER A 173 -39.77 5.62 6.16
N PRO A 174 -40.65 6.44 6.76
CA PRO A 174 -40.38 7.05 8.06
C PRO A 174 -39.97 6.04 9.14
N GLU A 175 -40.63 4.89 9.19
CA GLU A 175 -40.35 3.81 10.14
C GLU A 175 -38.99 3.14 9.86
N GLY A 176 -38.61 2.96 8.59
CA GLY A 176 -37.30 2.43 8.21
C GLY A 176 -36.17 3.39 8.57
N MET A 177 -36.34 4.67 8.29
CA MET A 177 -35.39 5.71 8.67
C MET A 177 -35.22 5.84 10.18
N GLU A 178 -36.30 5.68 10.94
CA GLU A 178 -36.22 5.63 12.41
C GLU A 178 -35.34 4.46 12.88
N ARG A 179 -35.52 3.25 12.31
CA ARG A 179 -34.66 2.09 12.64
C ARG A 179 -33.20 2.34 12.32
N LEU A 180 -32.90 2.94 11.16
CA LEU A 180 -31.54 3.32 10.77
C LEU A 180 -30.92 4.30 11.76
N TYR A 181 -31.70 5.31 12.17
CA TYR A 181 -31.27 6.27 13.17
C TYR A 181 -30.88 5.58 14.48
N TRP A 182 -31.71 4.68 15.01
CA TRP A 182 -31.40 3.97 16.26
C TRP A 182 -30.17 3.07 16.14
N ALA A 183 -29.99 2.40 15.00
CA ALA A 183 -28.79 1.61 14.73
C ALA A 183 -27.53 2.48 14.70
N LYS A 184 -27.59 3.63 14.01
CA LYS A 184 -26.48 4.59 13.93
C LYS A 184 -26.17 5.25 15.27
N LEU A 185 -27.19 5.54 16.06
CA LEU A 185 -27.02 6.06 17.40
C LEU A 185 -26.27 5.08 18.30
N LYS A 186 -26.63 3.79 18.22
CA LYS A 186 -25.95 2.71 18.94
C LYS A 186 -24.49 2.56 18.48
N GLU A 187 -24.22 2.63 17.18
CA GLU A 187 -22.86 2.62 16.64
C GLU A 187 -22.03 3.77 17.24
N ALA A 188 -22.55 5.00 17.21
CA ALA A 188 -21.86 6.18 17.72
C ALA A 188 -21.58 6.09 19.23
N LYS A 189 -22.55 5.61 20.02
CA LYS A 189 -22.40 5.34 21.45
C LYS A 189 -21.31 4.29 21.72
N ASN A 190 -21.35 3.17 21.00
CA ASN A 190 -20.35 2.11 21.15
C ASN A 190 -18.94 2.60 20.83
N TYR A 191 -18.75 3.40 19.77
CA TYR A 191 -17.46 3.98 19.43
C TYR A 191 -16.95 4.92 20.53
N ALA A 192 -17.83 5.75 21.10
CA ALA A 192 -17.48 6.63 22.21
C ALA A 192 -17.08 5.87 23.49
N ASP A 193 -17.73 4.74 23.76
CA ASP A 193 -17.53 3.96 25.00
C ASP A 193 -16.48 2.87 24.89
N SER A 194 -16.14 2.42 23.68
CA SER A 194 -15.16 1.34 23.43
C SER A 194 -13.88 1.89 22.80
N ASP A 195 -13.98 2.48 21.61
CA ASP A 195 -12.80 2.87 20.81
C ASP A 195 -12.12 4.16 21.29
N LEU A 196 -12.88 5.08 21.89
CA LEU A 196 -12.34 6.29 22.52
C LEU A 196 -12.08 6.11 24.02
N ASN A 197 -12.31 4.90 24.55
CA ASN A 197 -12.03 4.59 25.94
C ASN A 197 -10.61 4.03 26.05
N SER A 198 -9.71 4.84 26.62
CA SER A 198 -8.31 4.47 26.83
C SER A 198 -7.96 4.60 28.30
N ASP A 199 -7.11 3.70 28.79
CA ASP A 199 -6.66 3.66 30.20
C ASP A 199 -5.92 4.94 30.64
N GLN A 200 -5.46 5.74 29.67
CA GLN A 200 -4.74 6.99 29.92
C GLN A 200 -5.55 8.26 29.64
N GLU A 201 -6.85 8.13 29.33
CA GLU A 201 -7.76 9.25 29.00
C GLU A 201 -7.27 10.12 27.82
N ILE A 202 -6.45 9.56 26.94
CA ILE A 202 -5.81 10.26 25.81
C ILE A 202 -6.84 10.84 24.83
N TYR A 203 -7.95 10.12 24.64
CA TYR A 203 -9.05 10.51 23.75
C TYR A 203 -10.25 11.13 24.49
N SER A 204 -10.06 11.59 25.72
CA SER A 204 -11.13 12.19 26.54
C SER A 204 -11.82 13.37 25.85
N TYR A 205 -11.06 14.20 25.12
CA TYR A 205 -11.60 15.30 24.35
C TYR A 205 -12.53 14.82 23.22
N GLU A 206 -12.06 13.90 22.37
CA GLU A 206 -12.83 13.35 21.26
C GLU A 206 -14.07 12.61 21.76
N LYS A 207 -13.93 11.85 22.85
CA LYS A 207 -15.03 11.17 23.52
C LYS A 207 -16.09 12.15 23.98
N ASN A 208 -15.69 13.24 24.63
CA ASN A 208 -16.62 14.26 25.13
C ASN A 208 -17.30 15.02 24.00
N GLN A 209 -16.57 15.39 22.94
CA GLN A 209 -17.16 16.03 21.75
C GLN A 209 -18.20 15.12 21.08
N LEU A 210 -17.88 13.85 20.87
CA LEU A 210 -18.81 12.89 20.29
C LEU A 210 -20.04 12.68 21.19
N LYS A 211 -19.85 12.51 22.51
CA LYS A 211 -20.96 12.37 23.46
C LYS A 211 -21.86 13.61 23.49
N GLN A 212 -21.30 14.82 23.44
CA GLN A 212 -22.07 16.06 23.37
C GLN A 212 -22.89 16.15 22.07
N ALA A 213 -22.28 15.79 20.92
CA ALA A 213 -22.98 15.77 19.64
C ALA A 213 -24.12 14.73 19.64
N ILE A 214 -23.86 13.51 20.12
CA ILE A 214 -24.86 12.45 20.29
C ILE A 214 -26.02 12.96 21.16
N GLN A 215 -25.73 13.55 22.31
CA GLN A 215 -26.75 14.04 23.23
C GLN A 215 -27.58 15.17 22.63
N ALA A 216 -26.97 16.09 21.88
CA ALA A 216 -27.69 17.15 21.17
C ALA A 216 -28.67 16.55 20.14
N ILE A 217 -28.23 15.56 19.36
CA ILE A 217 -29.06 14.90 18.36
C ILE A 217 -30.19 14.08 19.01
N GLU A 218 -29.91 13.37 20.10
CA GLU A 218 -30.93 12.64 20.87
C GLU A 218 -31.99 13.59 21.47
N ASN A 219 -31.56 14.74 21.96
CA ASN A 219 -32.48 15.76 22.47
C ASN A 219 -33.36 16.32 21.34
N GLU A 220 -32.81 16.57 20.15
CA GLU A 220 -33.61 16.98 18.98
C GLU A 220 -34.68 15.94 18.66
N VAL A 221 -34.35 14.65 18.65
CA VAL A 221 -35.33 13.58 18.39
C VAL A 221 -36.37 13.50 19.50
N THR A 222 -35.96 13.41 20.76
CA THR A 222 -36.87 13.19 21.90
C THR A 222 -37.80 14.37 22.19
N THR A 223 -37.41 15.59 21.81
CA THR A 223 -38.25 16.80 21.99
C THR A 223 -39.15 17.09 20.78
N THR A 224 -38.92 16.43 19.64
CA THR A 224 -39.77 16.56 18.44
C THR A 224 -41.05 15.73 18.59
N THR A 225 -42.18 16.26 18.15
CA THR A 225 -43.47 15.54 18.21
C THR A 225 -43.46 14.30 17.30
N PRO A 226 -44.18 13.21 17.63
CA PRO A 226 -44.24 12.02 16.77
C PRO A 226 -44.72 12.31 15.34
N GLU A 227 -45.61 13.28 15.16
CA GLU A 227 -46.08 13.73 13.85
C GLU A 227 -44.97 14.40 13.04
N ASP A 228 -44.14 15.22 13.68
CA ASP A 228 -43.00 15.89 13.03
C ASP A 228 -41.84 14.92 12.75
N GLN A 229 -41.65 13.90 13.59
CA GLN A 229 -40.65 12.84 13.36
C GLN A 229 -40.95 12.03 12.09
N LYS A 230 -42.23 11.90 11.72
CA LYS A 230 -42.67 11.20 10.51
C LYS A 230 -42.51 12.00 9.22
N LYS A 231 -42.09 13.28 9.31
CA LYS A 231 -41.82 14.09 8.13
C LYS A 231 -40.63 13.53 7.36
N GLU A 232 -40.78 13.52 6.04
CA GLU A 232 -39.72 13.10 5.12
C GLU A 232 -38.42 13.85 5.42
N GLY A 233 -37.31 13.11 5.47
CA GLY A 233 -35.98 13.66 5.74
C GLY A 233 -35.65 13.97 7.20
N PHE A 234 -36.60 13.86 8.15
CA PHE A 234 -36.31 14.14 9.57
C PHE A 234 -35.19 13.24 10.11
N PHE A 235 -35.37 11.92 10.01
CA PHE A 235 -34.36 10.96 10.48
C PHE A 235 -33.12 10.92 9.58
N GLN A 236 -33.24 11.26 8.29
CA GLN A 236 -32.07 11.40 7.40
C GLN A 236 -31.12 12.48 7.92
N ASP A 237 -31.65 13.67 8.25
CA ASP A 237 -30.86 14.76 8.84
C ASP A 237 -30.13 14.32 10.11
N LYS A 238 -30.79 13.52 10.97
CA LYS A 238 -30.17 13.03 12.21
C LYS A 238 -29.08 11.99 11.94
N ILE A 239 -29.30 11.09 10.98
CA ILE A 239 -28.31 10.12 10.54
C ILE A 239 -27.09 10.84 9.97
N ASP A 240 -27.28 11.85 9.13
CA ASP A 240 -26.19 12.63 8.52
C ASP A 240 -25.38 13.38 9.58
N LYS A 241 -26.06 13.99 10.57
CA LYS A 241 -25.40 14.64 11.72
C LYS A 241 -24.61 13.62 12.56
N LEU A 242 -25.16 12.43 12.82
CA LEU A 242 -24.45 11.37 13.55
C LEU A 242 -23.22 10.88 12.78
N ASN A 243 -23.36 10.62 11.48
CA ASN A 243 -22.24 10.22 10.63
C ASN A 243 -21.13 11.27 10.64
N LYS A 244 -21.49 12.55 10.43
CA LYS A 244 -20.52 13.65 10.48
C LYS A 244 -19.78 13.73 11.81
N ALA A 245 -20.50 13.60 12.93
CA ALA A 245 -19.88 13.59 14.26
C ALA A 245 -18.95 12.39 14.47
N LEU A 246 -19.36 11.22 13.98
CA LEU A 246 -18.59 9.97 14.07
C LEU A 246 -17.32 10.04 13.21
N ASP A 247 -17.43 10.50 11.97
CA ASP A 247 -16.31 10.65 11.03
C ASP A 247 -15.29 11.66 11.57
N GLN A 248 -15.76 12.81 12.05
CA GLN A 248 -14.88 13.80 12.69
C GLN A 248 -14.15 13.21 13.91
N ALA A 249 -14.81 12.39 14.73
CA ALA A 249 -14.17 11.73 15.86
C ALA A 249 -13.14 10.68 15.42
N LYS A 250 -13.41 9.91 14.36
CA LYS A 250 -12.48 8.94 13.76
C LYS A 250 -11.25 9.62 13.18
N GLU A 251 -11.43 10.66 12.38
CA GLU A 251 -10.34 11.44 11.78
C GLU A 251 -9.45 12.08 12.86
N THR A 252 -10.05 12.71 13.87
CA THR A 252 -9.30 13.35 14.95
C THR A 252 -8.52 12.33 15.79
N LYS A 253 -9.12 11.15 16.05
CA LYS A 253 -8.42 10.04 16.71
C LYS A 253 -7.22 9.58 15.88
N GLN A 254 -7.44 9.33 14.58
CA GLN A 254 -6.38 8.85 13.68
C GLN A 254 -5.22 9.85 13.58
N GLU A 255 -5.49 11.14 13.45
CA GLU A 255 -4.44 12.16 13.49
C GLU A 255 -3.67 12.14 14.81
N LYS A 256 -4.38 12.05 15.94
CA LYS A 256 -3.73 12.01 17.25
C LYS A 256 -2.86 10.76 17.39
N ASP A 257 -3.30 9.62 16.89
CA ASP A 257 -2.53 8.36 16.89
C ASP A 257 -1.22 8.52 16.12
N ILE A 258 -1.27 9.14 14.94
CA ILE A 258 -0.08 9.45 14.12
C ILE A 258 0.86 10.38 14.90
N SER A 259 0.34 11.49 15.43
CA SER A 259 1.14 12.44 16.21
C SER A 259 1.80 11.82 17.44
N LEU A 260 1.10 10.89 18.13
CA LEU A 260 1.65 10.17 19.29
C LEU A 260 2.72 9.16 18.88
N SER A 261 2.52 8.45 17.77
CA SER A 261 3.52 7.55 17.20
C SER A 261 4.80 8.32 16.85
N GLU A 262 4.68 9.47 16.17
CA GLU A 262 5.83 10.32 15.84
C GLU A 262 6.55 10.83 17.11
N PHE A 263 5.80 11.19 18.15
CA PHE A 263 6.39 11.56 19.44
C PHE A 263 7.21 10.41 20.05
N ASP A 264 6.64 9.20 20.05
CA ASP A 264 7.27 8.01 20.62
C ASP A 264 8.52 7.59 19.82
N GLU A 265 8.49 7.72 18.48
CA GLU A 265 9.66 7.51 17.62
C GLU A 265 10.79 8.50 17.92
N LEU A 266 10.47 9.79 18.09
CA LEU A 266 11.46 10.79 18.46
C LEU A 266 12.04 10.53 19.86
N ALA A 267 11.20 10.09 20.81
CA ALA A 267 11.65 9.70 22.14
C ALA A 267 12.61 8.49 22.09
N LEU A 268 12.28 7.48 21.28
CA LEU A 268 13.15 6.32 21.05
C LEU A 268 14.49 6.75 20.45
N ARG A 269 14.46 7.58 19.41
CA ARG A 269 15.66 8.13 18.76
C ARG A 269 16.54 8.90 19.75
N ALA A 270 15.95 9.74 20.60
CA ALA A 270 16.67 10.44 21.66
C ALA A 270 17.37 9.47 22.63
N ASN A 271 16.67 8.41 23.06
CA ASN A 271 17.24 7.38 23.93
C ASN A 271 18.33 6.55 23.23
N GLU A 272 18.21 6.27 21.94
CA GLU A 272 19.26 5.60 21.16
C GLU A 272 20.52 6.45 21.07
N LEU A 273 20.38 7.76 20.88
CA LEU A 273 21.51 8.68 20.90
C LEU A 273 22.21 8.67 22.27
N ASP A 274 21.47 8.62 23.38
CA ASP A 274 22.07 8.56 24.74
C ASP A 274 22.86 7.27 24.93
N LYS A 275 22.36 6.15 24.41
CA LYS A 275 23.05 4.86 24.43
C LYS A 275 24.32 4.82 23.58
N ARG A 276 24.39 5.59 22.49
CA ARG A 276 25.61 5.68 21.66
C ARG A 276 26.75 6.40 22.38
N ILE A 277 26.43 7.20 23.41
CA ILE A 277 27.42 7.96 24.17
C ILE A 277 27.89 7.16 25.38
N GLY A 278 29.17 6.78 25.38
CA GLY A 278 29.78 6.06 26.49
C GLY A 278 29.79 6.89 27.79
N ASP A 279 29.67 6.22 28.93
CA ASP A 279 29.83 6.83 30.26
C ASP A 279 31.32 7.09 30.54
N SER A 280 31.84 8.18 29.98
CA SER A 280 33.21 8.61 30.17
C SER A 280 33.29 10.13 30.30
N LYS A 281 34.31 10.61 31.00
CA LYS A 281 34.60 12.05 31.12
C LYS A 281 34.68 12.75 29.77
N TYR A 282 35.16 12.05 28.73
CA TYR A 282 35.32 12.62 27.40
C TYR A 282 34.00 13.01 26.72
N TYR A 283 32.90 12.32 27.06
CA TYR A 283 31.58 12.55 26.47
C TYR A 283 30.58 13.20 27.44
N SER A 284 31.01 13.50 28.67
CA SER A 284 30.15 13.90 29.79
C SER A 284 29.24 15.08 29.44
N TYR A 285 29.75 16.12 28.79
CA TYR A 285 28.97 17.25 28.30
C TYR A 285 27.81 16.83 27.39
N TYR A 286 28.11 16.12 26.30
CA TYR A 286 27.13 15.70 25.31
C TYR A 286 26.09 14.75 25.90
N LYS A 287 26.52 13.86 26.81
CA LYS A 287 25.62 12.96 27.52
C LYS A 287 24.66 13.73 28.43
N ASN A 288 25.16 14.74 29.14
CA ASN A 288 24.32 15.57 30.00
C ASN A 288 23.30 16.36 29.18
N GLU A 289 23.71 17.04 28.10
CA GLU A 289 22.80 17.79 27.23
C GLU A 289 21.66 16.91 26.69
N LEU A 290 21.98 15.70 26.25
CA LEU A 290 20.97 14.78 25.74
C LEU A 290 20.04 14.25 26.84
N LYS A 291 20.56 13.99 28.04
CA LYS A 291 19.73 13.63 29.20
C LYS A 291 18.79 14.78 29.60
N TRP A 292 19.25 16.02 29.54
CA TRP A 292 18.40 17.19 29.74
C TRP A 292 17.28 17.24 28.70
N LEU A 293 17.59 17.06 27.42
CA LEU A 293 16.56 16.99 26.36
C LEU A 293 15.53 15.90 26.63
N ILE A 294 15.97 14.68 26.99
CA ILE A 294 15.07 13.55 27.28
C ILE A 294 14.18 13.87 28.49
N SER A 295 14.77 14.39 29.56
CA SER A 295 14.05 14.78 30.78
C SER A 295 13.01 15.88 30.51
N ASP A 296 13.37 16.90 29.75
CA ASP A 296 12.53 18.07 29.54
C ASP A 296 11.41 17.83 28.53
N ASP A 297 11.68 17.04 27.49
CA ASP A 297 10.78 16.92 26.33
C ASP A 297 10.12 15.53 26.20
N PHE A 298 10.76 14.45 26.64
CA PHE A 298 10.32 13.07 26.35
C PHE A 298 9.86 12.26 27.56
N GLU A 299 9.81 12.84 28.76
CA GLU A 299 9.23 12.17 29.92
C GLU A 299 7.75 11.79 29.73
N PRO A 300 7.24 10.74 30.42
CA PRO A 300 5.85 10.29 30.30
C PRO A 300 4.81 11.39 30.57
N ARG A 301 5.10 12.32 31.48
CA ARG A 301 4.22 13.48 31.75
C ARG A 301 4.09 14.41 30.55
N ASN A 302 5.16 14.56 29.76
CA ASN A 302 5.17 15.40 28.58
C ASN A 302 4.41 14.75 27.43
N ARG A 303 4.50 13.42 27.29
CA ARG A 303 3.66 12.67 26.35
C ARG A 303 2.16 12.86 26.66
N LYS A 304 1.77 12.73 27.93
CA LYS A 304 0.37 12.97 28.36
C LYS A 304 -0.08 14.42 28.10
N LYS A 305 0.79 15.40 28.37
CA LYS A 305 0.50 16.81 28.09
C LYS A 305 0.38 17.07 26.59
N PHE A 306 1.25 16.46 25.78
CA PHE A 306 1.23 16.56 24.33
C PHE A 306 -0.06 16.00 23.72
N SER A 307 -0.57 14.89 24.26
CA SER A 307 -1.81 14.28 23.78
C SER A 307 -3.04 15.18 23.94
N SER A 308 -3.01 16.13 24.90
CA SER A 308 -4.11 17.07 25.15
C SER A 308 -4.02 18.35 24.34
N TRP A 309 -3.00 18.52 23.50
CA TRP A 309 -2.84 19.74 22.69
C TRP A 309 -3.77 19.75 21.47
N THR A 310 -3.87 20.88 20.78
CA THR A 310 -4.53 20.95 19.47
C THR A 310 -3.65 20.28 18.41
N GLN A 311 -4.25 19.83 17.31
CA GLN A 311 -3.51 19.26 16.17
C GLN A 311 -2.36 20.16 15.71
N ASN A 312 -2.62 21.46 15.53
CA ASN A 312 -1.58 22.41 15.11
C ASN A 312 -0.44 22.53 16.13
N ALA A 313 -0.76 22.55 17.43
CA ALA A 313 0.25 22.61 18.47
C ALA A 313 1.07 21.30 18.57
N ARG A 314 0.44 20.13 18.39
CA ARG A 314 1.14 18.84 18.28
C ARG A 314 2.14 18.86 17.12
N LYS A 315 1.68 19.25 15.93
CA LYS A 315 2.51 19.32 14.73
C LYS A 315 3.72 20.24 14.93
N GLN A 316 3.51 21.46 15.43
CA GLN A 316 4.60 22.39 15.73
C GLN A 316 5.59 21.83 16.75
N LYS A 317 5.10 21.11 17.76
CA LYS A 317 5.96 20.47 18.75
C LYS A 317 6.80 19.36 18.17
N ILE A 318 6.20 18.48 17.35
CA ILE A 318 6.93 17.43 16.65
C ILE A 318 8.02 18.02 15.77
N ASP A 319 7.72 19.05 14.98
CA ASP A 319 8.72 19.72 14.13
C ASP A 319 9.85 20.33 14.97
N SER A 320 9.52 20.95 16.10
CA SER A 320 10.51 21.48 17.05
C SER A 320 11.40 20.37 17.63
N LEU A 321 10.81 19.27 18.09
CA LEU A 321 11.54 18.13 18.66
C LEU A 321 12.44 17.47 17.62
N ARG A 322 11.95 17.29 16.40
CA ARG A 322 12.70 16.76 15.25
C ARG A 322 13.92 17.61 14.97
N ASN A 323 13.76 18.94 14.89
CA ASN A 323 14.86 19.86 14.65
C ASN A 323 15.88 19.87 15.80
N LYS A 324 15.41 19.82 17.06
CA LYS A 324 16.31 19.69 18.22
C LYS A 324 17.14 18.42 18.14
N LEU A 325 16.53 17.27 17.82
CA LEU A 325 17.26 16.01 17.72
C LEU A 325 18.28 16.02 16.57
N ILE A 326 17.89 16.48 15.38
CA ILE A 326 18.82 16.62 14.24
C ILE A 326 20.03 17.49 14.63
N HIS A 327 19.80 18.57 15.37
CA HIS A 327 20.89 19.42 15.86
C HIS A 327 21.83 18.68 16.82
N HIS A 328 21.29 17.94 17.78
CA HIS A 328 22.09 17.17 18.74
C HIS A 328 22.86 16.04 18.06
N GLU A 329 22.25 15.38 17.06
CA GLU A 329 22.92 14.36 16.25
C GLU A 329 24.13 14.93 15.52
N ALA A 330 23.96 16.04 14.81
CA ALA A 330 25.05 16.66 14.07
C ALA A 330 26.20 17.12 15.00
N ILE A 331 25.86 17.65 16.18
CA ILE A 331 26.86 18.01 17.20
C ILE A 331 27.58 16.75 17.68
N LEU A 332 26.85 15.69 18.01
CA LEU A 332 27.40 14.46 18.54
C LEU A 332 28.32 13.79 17.51
N GLU A 333 27.91 13.68 16.25
CA GLU A 333 28.72 13.08 15.18
C GLU A 333 30.06 13.80 15.03
N ARG A 334 30.06 15.14 15.04
CA ARG A 334 31.29 15.93 15.00
C ARG A 334 32.15 15.73 16.25
N ALA A 335 31.53 15.70 17.42
CA ALA A 335 32.21 15.51 18.69
C ALA A 335 32.87 14.13 18.78
N LEU A 336 32.16 13.07 18.39
CA LEU A 336 32.65 11.69 18.38
C LEU A 336 33.92 11.56 17.53
N LEU A 337 33.98 12.24 16.38
CA LEU A 337 35.16 12.25 15.51
C LEU A 337 36.36 12.94 16.17
N LEU A 338 36.16 14.11 16.78
CA LEU A 338 37.22 14.84 17.46
C LEU A 338 37.72 14.10 18.71
N ILE A 339 36.81 13.54 19.50
CA ILE A 339 37.16 12.76 20.69
C ILE A 339 37.97 11.52 20.29
N SER A 340 37.54 10.80 19.25
CA SER A 340 38.29 9.63 18.74
C SER A 340 39.70 10.03 18.33
N LYS A 341 39.86 11.12 17.57
CA LYS A 341 41.17 11.64 17.16
C LYS A 341 42.05 12.01 18.37
N TYR A 342 41.48 12.66 19.37
CA TYR A 342 42.20 13.00 20.60
C TYR A 342 42.67 11.74 21.34
N LEU A 343 41.80 10.73 21.48
CA LEU A 343 42.13 9.49 22.19
C LEU A 343 43.23 8.69 21.48
N GLU A 344 43.21 8.63 20.15
CA GLU A 344 44.28 8.01 19.35
C GLU A 344 45.62 8.74 19.55
N LEU A 345 45.60 10.06 19.46
CA LEU A 345 46.79 10.89 19.66
C LEU A 345 47.36 10.77 21.07
N LYS A 346 46.49 10.74 22.09
CA LYS A 346 46.88 10.50 23.48
C LYS A 346 47.54 9.14 23.63
N LYS A 347 46.96 8.10 23.05
CA LYS A 347 47.54 6.75 23.08
C LYS A 347 48.92 6.71 22.42
N GLU A 348 49.09 7.43 21.31
CA GLU A 348 50.40 7.55 20.64
C GLU A 348 51.42 8.28 21.52
N ALA A 349 51.03 9.39 22.14
CA ALA A 349 51.89 10.16 23.03
C ALA A 349 52.28 9.35 24.28
N GLU A 350 51.35 8.60 24.86
CA GLU A 350 51.62 7.67 25.97
C GLU A 350 52.57 6.54 25.57
N ALA A 351 52.42 5.97 24.37
CA ALA A 351 53.35 4.97 23.85
C ALA A 351 54.76 5.56 23.63
N PHE A 352 54.85 6.80 23.15
CA PHE A 352 56.13 7.49 22.99
C PHE A 352 56.78 7.81 24.33
N LEU A 353 56.01 8.21 25.35
CA LEU A 353 56.51 8.37 26.72
C LEU A 353 57.14 7.07 27.25
N GLN A 354 56.50 5.92 27.01
CA GLN A 354 57.05 4.61 27.37
C GLN A 354 58.36 4.32 26.65
N GLU A 355 58.51 4.73 25.38
CA GLU A 355 59.78 4.62 24.66
C GLU A 355 60.89 5.47 25.30
N LEU A 356 60.61 6.75 25.57
CA LEU A 356 61.56 7.68 26.19
C LEU A 356 62.03 7.18 27.56
N SER A 357 61.13 6.58 28.35
CA SER A 357 61.42 6.06 29.69
C SER A 357 62.47 4.94 29.72
N LYS A 358 62.79 4.32 28.58
CA LYS A 358 63.81 3.27 28.48
C LYS A 358 65.24 3.80 28.64
N ASN A 359 65.44 5.11 28.48
CA ASN A 359 66.77 5.70 28.58
C ASN A 359 66.74 7.08 29.24
N VAL A 360 67.52 7.24 30.31
CA VAL A 360 67.56 8.46 31.13
C VAL A 360 67.98 9.71 30.35
N ILE A 361 68.70 9.55 29.23
CA ILE A 361 69.13 10.69 28.40
C ILE A 361 67.96 11.49 27.81
N TYR A 362 66.75 10.94 27.79
CA TYR A 362 65.55 11.62 27.29
C TYR A 362 64.65 12.19 28.39
N SER A 363 65.12 12.26 29.64
CA SER A 363 64.30 12.67 30.81
C SER A 363 63.61 14.02 30.62
N ASP A 364 64.29 15.01 30.04
CA ASP A 364 63.70 16.35 29.85
C ASP A 364 62.55 16.34 28.83
N ILE A 365 62.68 15.56 27.74
CA ILE A 365 61.62 15.37 26.73
C ILE A 365 60.44 14.65 27.37
N GLN A 366 60.70 13.62 28.17
CA GLN A 366 59.68 12.85 28.87
C GLN A 366 58.84 13.74 29.80
N ILE A 367 59.49 14.55 30.65
CA ILE A 367 58.82 15.45 31.59
C ILE A 367 57.96 16.48 30.85
N ALA A 368 58.46 17.04 29.75
CA ALA A 368 57.74 18.03 28.96
C ALA A 368 56.47 17.45 28.32
N LEU A 369 56.56 16.27 27.70
CA LEU A 369 55.41 15.62 27.07
C LEU A 369 54.37 15.14 28.11
N GLU A 370 54.82 14.58 29.23
CA GLU A 370 53.94 14.16 30.33
C GLU A 370 53.13 15.33 30.88
N LYS A 371 53.76 16.50 31.06
CA LYS A 371 53.08 17.72 31.48
C LYS A 371 52.00 18.17 30.49
N GLN A 372 52.23 18.03 29.18
CA GLN A 372 51.24 18.41 28.17
C GLN A 372 50.03 17.46 28.16
N ILE A 373 50.26 16.15 28.29
CA ILE A 373 49.17 15.17 28.44
C ILE A 373 48.37 15.47 29.70
N PHE A 374 49.03 15.70 30.83
CA PHE A 374 48.37 16.03 32.10
C PHE A 374 47.50 17.28 32.01
N ASN A 375 48.05 18.38 31.48
CA ASN A 375 47.31 19.63 31.32
C ASN A 375 46.07 19.45 30.43
N SER A 376 46.20 18.69 29.34
CA SER A 376 45.09 18.43 28.43
C SER A 376 43.98 17.61 29.11
N GLU A 377 44.35 16.61 29.90
CA GLU A 377 43.40 15.79 30.67
C GLU A 377 42.71 16.56 31.79
N GLU A 378 43.38 17.51 32.43
CA GLU A 378 42.77 18.40 33.43
C GLU A 378 41.78 19.38 32.79
N GLU A 379 42.08 19.91 31.59
CA GLU A 379 41.14 20.74 30.82
C GLU A 379 39.88 19.94 30.43
N ILE A 380 40.02 18.65 30.13
CA ILE A 380 38.89 17.76 29.84
C ILE A 380 38.03 17.50 31.09
N LYS A 381 38.69 17.34 32.24
CA LYS A 381 38.01 17.00 33.51
C LYS A 381 37.29 18.18 34.14
N ASN A 382 37.86 19.38 34.05
CA ASN A 382 37.41 20.54 34.83
C ASN A 382 36.45 21.46 34.06
N ARG A 383 36.23 21.24 32.76
CA ARG A 383 35.31 22.05 31.97
C ARG A 383 33.96 21.39 31.76
N ASN A 384 32.92 22.21 31.82
CA ASN A 384 31.58 21.83 31.37
C ASN A 384 31.55 21.56 29.86
N TYR A 385 32.46 22.15 29.07
CA TYR A 385 32.62 21.87 27.64
C TYR A 385 34.11 21.82 27.29
N THR A 386 34.55 20.70 26.69
CA THR A 386 35.91 20.57 26.17
C THR A 386 35.93 20.85 24.68
N ASP A 387 36.70 21.87 24.28
CA ASP A 387 37.00 22.09 22.87
C ASP A 387 38.14 21.18 22.42
N TYR A 388 37.79 19.98 21.93
CA TYR A 388 38.76 19.06 21.35
C TYR A 388 39.48 19.65 20.12
N GLY A 389 38.88 20.63 19.43
CA GLY A 389 39.54 21.37 18.35
C GLY A 389 40.76 22.16 18.82
N VAL A 390 40.84 22.50 20.11
CA VAL A 390 42.01 23.16 20.72
C VAL A 390 42.97 22.14 21.32
N GLN A 391 42.46 21.10 21.99
CA GLN A 391 43.30 20.11 22.67
C GLN A 391 44.11 19.26 21.68
N ILE A 392 43.54 18.92 20.53
CA ILE A 392 44.20 18.11 19.50
C ILE A 392 45.47 18.81 18.99
N PRO A 393 45.45 20.04 18.45
CA PRO A 393 46.68 20.70 17.96
C PRO A 393 47.75 20.89 19.03
N ILE A 394 47.37 21.13 20.29
CA ILE A 394 48.32 21.28 21.40
C ILE A 394 49.10 19.97 21.60
N LEU A 395 48.38 18.85 21.69
CA LEU A 395 49.00 17.56 21.92
C LEU A 395 49.76 17.05 20.67
N GLU A 396 49.25 17.32 19.46
CA GLU A 396 49.93 16.99 18.19
C GLU A 396 51.29 17.66 18.12
N LYS A 397 51.33 18.97 18.39
CA LYS A 397 52.57 19.76 18.37
C LYS A 397 53.54 19.32 19.46
N ALA A 398 53.05 19.02 20.66
CA ALA A 398 53.89 18.53 21.75
C ALA A 398 54.56 17.20 21.39
N LEU A 399 53.80 16.27 20.81
CA LEU A 399 54.31 14.97 20.36
C LEU A 399 55.32 15.13 19.21
N GLU A 400 55.03 16.00 18.23
CA GLU A 400 55.94 16.26 17.11
C GLU A 400 57.29 16.82 17.58
N LEU A 401 57.27 17.85 18.44
CA LEU A 401 58.48 18.43 19.01
C LEU A 401 59.29 17.40 19.80
N SER A 402 58.61 16.57 20.61
CA SER A 402 59.26 15.52 21.40
C SER A 402 59.97 14.49 20.51
N LYS A 403 59.38 14.13 19.37
CA LYS A 403 60.01 13.24 18.37
C LYS A 403 61.22 13.89 17.69
N GLN A 404 61.12 15.18 17.36
CA GLN A 404 62.22 15.94 16.77
C GLN A 404 63.41 16.06 17.73
N ASP A 405 63.15 16.38 18.99
CA ASP A 405 64.17 16.52 20.03
C ASP A 405 64.88 15.19 20.30
N LYS A 406 64.13 14.08 20.38
CA LYS A 406 64.72 12.74 20.51
C LYS A 406 65.67 12.45 19.35
N LYS A 407 65.23 12.69 18.11
CA LYS A 407 66.05 12.50 16.91
C LYS A 407 67.32 13.35 16.94
N ALA A 408 67.23 14.58 17.44
CA ALA A 408 68.39 15.46 17.57
C ALA A 408 69.39 14.96 18.63
N ILE A 409 68.92 14.35 19.72
CA ILE A 409 69.79 13.67 20.71
C ILE A 409 70.42 12.42 20.10
N ASP A 410 69.67 11.61 19.35
CA ASP A 410 70.16 10.38 18.71
C ASP A 410 71.25 10.64 17.65
N MET A 411 71.33 11.87 17.12
CA MET A 411 72.32 12.29 16.12
C MET A 411 73.60 12.90 16.73
N LYS A 412 73.65 13.09 18.05
CA LYS A 412 74.83 13.54 18.79
C LYS A 412 75.56 12.35 19.38
#